data_AF-A0A395M3U0-F1
#
_entry.id   AF-A0A395M3U0-F1
#
_cell.length_a   1.000
_cell.length_b   1.000
_cell.length_c   1.000
_cell.angle_alpha   90.00
_cell.angle_beta   90.00
_cell.angle_gamma   90.00
#
_symmetry.space_group_name_H-M   'P 1'
#
loop_
_entity.id
_entity.type
_entity.pdbx_description
1 polymer ?
#
loop_
_entity_poly.entity_id
_entity_poly.type
_entity_poly.pdbx_seq_one_letter_code
_entity_poly.pdbx_strand_id
1 'polypeptide(L)'
;VIAMPNLDSLDAQHYGKYWVGLDAPRHLYHFTPKSFAALLKKHRLAIVDMHALPLDSYYNALLSEQLRAAAQGKSGGIGAVIRAIVWGSLAAIHGVIPEHASSVCYYVQRIQ
;
A
#
# COMPACT_ATOMS: atom_id res chain seq x y z
N VAL A 1 -7.47 -16.10 -0.92
CA VAL A 1 -6.34 -15.17 -0.67
C VAL A 1 -6.57 -13.94 -1.51
N ILE A 2 -6.43 -12.76 -0.93
CA ILE A 2 -6.68 -11.47 -1.59
C ILE A 2 -5.55 -10.52 -1.19
N ALA A 3 -4.77 -10.02 -2.16
CA ALA A 3 -3.72 -9.04 -1.91
C ALA A 3 -4.15 -7.67 -2.45
N MET A 4 -3.95 -6.61 -1.67
CA MET A 4 -4.29 -5.25 -2.10
C MET A 4 -3.44 -4.19 -1.39
N PRO A 5 -3.31 -3.00 -1.98
CA PRO A 5 -2.71 -1.85 -1.32
C PRO A 5 -3.47 -1.47 -0.05
N ASN A 6 -2.76 -0.93 0.93
CA ASN A 6 -3.32 -0.46 2.19
C ASN A 6 -3.35 1.07 2.22
N LEU A 7 -4.54 1.66 2.19
CA LEU A 7 -4.69 3.11 2.20
C LEU A 7 -4.24 3.78 3.51
N ASP A 8 -4.14 3.02 4.61
CA ASP A 8 -3.68 3.53 5.92
C ASP A 8 -2.15 3.40 6.10
N SER A 9 -1.42 2.92 5.10
CA SER A 9 0.03 2.69 5.23
C SER A 9 0.84 3.99 5.32
N LEU A 10 2.08 3.88 5.83
CA LEU A 10 2.98 5.02 5.98
C LEU A 10 3.28 5.70 4.64
N ASP A 11 3.51 4.93 3.58
CA ASP A 11 3.78 5.44 2.25
C ASP A 11 2.54 6.05 1.59
N ALA A 12 1.33 5.50 1.81
CA ALA A 12 0.09 6.13 1.37
C ALA A 12 -0.09 7.52 1.99
N GLN A 13 0.16 7.64 3.30
CA GLN A 13 0.12 8.92 4.01
C GLN A 13 1.20 9.90 3.54
N HIS A 14 2.44 9.41 3.32
CA HIS A 14 3.56 10.24 2.90
C HIS A 14 3.38 10.80 1.48
N TYR A 15 3.07 9.93 0.52
CA TYR A 15 2.97 10.32 -0.89
C TYR A 15 1.62 10.94 -1.24
N GLY A 16 0.57 10.64 -0.46
CA GLY A 16 -0.77 11.20 -0.63
C GLY A 16 -1.27 11.01 -2.06
N LYS A 17 -1.65 12.11 -2.72
CA LYS A 17 -2.12 12.08 -4.13
C LYS A 17 -1.10 11.57 -5.15
N TYR A 18 0.18 11.46 -4.77
CA TYR A 18 1.23 10.89 -5.62
C TYR A 18 1.54 9.44 -5.28
N TRP A 19 0.82 8.83 -4.33
CA TRP A 19 1.01 7.43 -4.00
C TRP A 19 0.54 6.55 -5.16
N VAL A 20 1.42 5.69 -5.65
CA VAL A 20 1.12 4.81 -6.78
C VAL A 20 -0.02 3.82 -6.49
N GLY A 21 -0.31 3.55 -5.20
CA GLY A 21 -1.46 2.73 -4.82
C GLY A 21 -2.81 3.31 -5.26
N LEU A 22 -2.87 4.63 -5.53
CA LEU A 22 -4.06 5.34 -6.02
C LEU A 22 -4.22 5.34 -7.55
N ASP A 23 -3.36 4.62 -8.28
CA ASP A 23 -3.33 4.67 -9.74
C ASP A 23 -4.67 4.27 -10.40
N ALA A 24 -5.33 5.24 -11.02
CA ALA A 24 -6.55 5.06 -11.82
C ALA A 24 -6.17 4.79 -13.28
N PRO A 25 -6.81 3.84 -14.00
CA PRO A 25 -8.20 3.39 -13.86
C PRO A 25 -8.38 1.98 -13.26
N ARG A 26 -7.34 1.39 -12.64
CA ARG A 26 -7.33 -0.04 -12.26
C ARG A 26 -8.04 -0.36 -10.94
N HIS A 27 -8.17 0.61 -10.03
CA HIS A 27 -8.80 0.41 -8.71
C HIS A 27 -10.04 1.28 -8.51
N LEU A 28 -11.23 0.67 -8.57
CA LEU A 28 -12.50 1.35 -8.28
C LEU A 28 -12.70 1.64 -6.78
N TYR A 29 -12.05 0.85 -5.93
CA TYR A 29 -12.15 0.94 -4.48
C TYR A 29 -10.77 0.83 -3.87
N HIS A 30 -10.55 1.59 -2.80
CA HIS A 30 -9.38 1.50 -1.94
C HIS A 30 -9.84 1.08 -0.57
N PHE A 31 -9.07 0.20 0.07
CA PHE A 31 -9.41 -0.33 1.37
C PHE A 31 -8.27 -0.13 2.36
N THR A 32 -8.69 -0.10 3.61
CA THR A 32 -7.86 -0.27 4.80
C THR A 32 -8.19 -1.63 5.39
N PRO A 33 -7.32 -2.26 6.20
CA PRO A 33 -7.61 -3.54 6.84
C PRO A 33 -8.98 -3.53 7.57
N LYS A 34 -9.28 -2.41 8.25
CA LYS A 34 -10.54 -2.20 8.96
C LYS A 34 -11.76 -2.15 8.03
N SER A 35 -11.69 -1.37 6.95
CA SER A 35 -12.82 -1.26 6.01
C SER A 35 -13.02 -2.53 5.20
N PHE A 36 -11.94 -3.24 4.85
CA PHE A 36 -12.01 -4.54 4.21
C PHE A 36 -12.64 -5.61 5.12
N ALA A 37 -12.22 -5.68 6.38
CA ALA A 37 -12.83 -6.57 7.38
C ALA A 37 -14.34 -6.29 7.54
N ALA A 38 -14.74 -5.02 7.58
CA ALA A 38 -16.15 -4.63 7.66
C ALA A 38 -16.95 -5.06 6.43
N LEU A 39 -16.37 -4.97 5.22
CA LEU A 39 -16.99 -5.48 4.00
C LEU A 39 -17.17 -7.00 4.06
N LEU A 40 -16.11 -7.75 4.38
CA LEU A 40 -16.15 -9.20 4.46
C LEU A 40 -17.22 -9.70 5.44
N LYS A 41 -17.36 -9.04 6.60
CA LYS A 41 -18.38 -9.37 7.60
C LYS A 41 -19.80 -9.33 7.03
N LYS A 42 -20.12 -8.39 6.13
CA LYS A 42 -21.44 -8.30 5.48
C LYS A 42 -21.74 -9.53 4.60
N HIS A 43 -20.71 -10.24 4.18
CA HIS A 43 -20.80 -11.43 3.32
C HIS A 43 -20.50 -12.74 4.06
N ARG A 44 -20.52 -12.74 5.40
CA ARG A 44 -20.18 -13.91 6.24
C ARG A 44 -18.77 -14.44 5.96
N LEU A 45 -17.83 -13.53 5.74
CA LEU A 45 -16.41 -13.81 5.57
C LEU A 45 -15.63 -13.14 6.71
N ALA A 46 -14.52 -13.75 7.12
CA ALA A 46 -13.54 -13.16 8.03
C ALA A 46 -12.12 -13.34 7.51
N ILE A 47 -11.27 -12.39 7.89
CA ILE A 47 -9.82 -12.49 7.75
C ILE A 47 -9.33 -13.44 8.84
N VAL A 48 -8.66 -14.52 8.44
CA VAL A 48 -8.07 -15.51 9.36
C VAL A 48 -6.57 -15.35 9.50
N ASP A 49 -5.93 -14.69 8.53
CA ASP A 49 -4.49 -14.40 8.56
C ASP A 49 -4.15 -13.20 7.65
N MET A 50 -3.05 -12.52 7.95
CA MET A 50 -2.55 -11.35 7.22
C MET A 50 -1.03 -11.41 7.08
N HIS A 51 -0.56 -11.22 5.85
CA HIS A 51 0.89 -11.20 5.56
C HIS A 51 1.26 -9.88 4.90
N ALA A 52 2.31 -9.24 5.41
CA ALA A 52 2.88 -8.04 4.82
C ALA A 52 3.66 -8.37 3.52
N LEU A 53 3.64 -7.46 2.55
CA LEU A 53 4.47 -7.52 1.35
C LEU A 53 5.58 -6.45 1.44
N PRO A 54 6.73 -6.74 2.07
CA PRO A 54 7.73 -5.71 2.36
C PRO A 54 8.40 -5.12 1.11
N LEU A 55 8.54 -5.92 0.04
CA LEU A 55 9.11 -5.45 -1.23
C LEU A 55 8.23 -4.40 -1.93
N ASP A 56 6.91 -4.48 -1.74
CA ASP A 56 5.96 -3.50 -2.28
C ASP A 56 6.23 -2.11 -1.71
N SER A 57 6.73 -1.99 -0.48
CA SER A 57 7.07 -0.68 0.12
C SER A 57 8.15 0.05 -0.69
N TYR A 58 9.14 -0.68 -1.22
CA TYR A 58 10.20 -0.11 -2.05
C TYR A 58 9.72 0.22 -3.45
N TYR A 59 8.94 -0.68 -4.05
CA TYR A 59 8.34 -0.49 -5.37
C TYR A 59 7.40 0.73 -5.37
N ASN A 60 6.53 0.80 -4.37
CA ASN A 60 5.56 1.88 -4.22
C ASN A 60 6.26 3.21 -3.96
N ALA A 61 7.30 3.23 -3.11
CA ALA A 61 8.09 4.43 -2.89
C ALA A 61 8.77 4.95 -4.17
N LEU A 62 9.36 4.05 -4.97
CA LEU A 62 10.02 4.43 -6.22
C LEU A 62 9.04 5.03 -7.22
N LEU A 63 7.92 4.37 -7.48
CA LEU A 63 6.93 4.88 -8.44
C LEU A 63 6.26 6.15 -7.93
N SER A 64 6.00 6.27 -6.63
CA SER A 64 5.41 7.48 -6.06
C SER A 64 6.36 8.68 -6.12
N GLU A 65 7.68 8.47 -5.96
CA GLU A 65 8.69 9.50 -6.22
C GLU A 65 8.71 9.91 -7.70
N GLN A 66 8.57 8.95 -8.63
CA GLN A 66 8.48 9.25 -10.06
C GLN A 66 7.22 10.05 -10.40
N LEU A 67 6.05 9.68 -9.87
CA LEU A 67 4.80 10.41 -10.02
C LEU A 67 4.91 11.84 -9.48
N ARG A 68 5.49 12.00 -8.30
CA ARG A 68 5.71 13.32 -7.69
C ARG A 68 6.70 14.18 -8.50
N ALA A 69 7.76 13.58 -9.03
CA ALA A 69 8.73 14.27 -9.88
C ALA A 69 8.09 14.73 -11.21
N ALA A 70 7.35 13.83 -11.87
CA ALA A 70 6.63 14.13 -13.11
C ALA A 70 5.62 15.26 -12.92
N ALA A 71 4.84 15.25 -11.84
CA ALA A 71 3.91 16.33 -11.50
C ALA A 71 4.60 17.69 -11.24
N GLN A 72 5.89 17.68 -10.89
CA GLN A 72 6.71 18.89 -10.71
C GLN A 72 7.49 19.29 -11.96
N GLY A 73 7.31 18.60 -13.10
CA GLY A 73 8.09 18.82 -14.32
C GLY A 73 9.56 18.45 -14.20
N LYS A 74 9.93 17.58 -13.23
CA LYS A 74 11.29 17.10 -13.01
C LYS A 74 11.42 15.67 -13.54
N SER A 75 12.58 15.35 -14.13
CA SER A 75 12.91 13.96 -14.44
C SER A 75 13.30 13.21 -13.16
N GLY A 76 12.91 11.93 -13.08
CA GLY A 76 13.35 11.04 -11.99
C GLY A 76 14.88 10.96 -11.99
N GLY A 77 15.50 11.47 -10.92
CA GLY A 77 16.96 11.53 -10.76
C GLY A 77 17.44 10.78 -9.52
N ILE A 78 18.76 10.76 -9.31
CA ILE A 78 19.39 10.02 -8.20
C ILE A 78 18.82 10.40 -6.82
N GLY A 79 18.48 11.68 -6.62
CA GLY A 79 17.87 12.13 -5.36
C GLY A 79 16.46 11.56 -5.13
N ALA A 80 15.70 11.28 -6.18
CA ALA A 80 14.40 10.60 -6.09
C ALA A 80 14.58 9.14 -5.69
N VAL A 81 15.58 8.45 -6.25
CA VAL A 81 15.92 7.07 -5.88
C VAL A 81 16.36 6.97 -4.42
N ILE A 82 17.22 7.88 -3.95
CA ILE A 82 17.66 7.91 -2.55
C ILE A 82 16.46 8.08 -1.62
N ARG A 83 15.56 9.03 -1.91
CA ARG A 83 14.34 9.21 -1.10
C ARG A 83 13.43 7.98 -1.15
N ALA A 84 13.27 7.35 -2.32
CA ALA A 84 12.50 6.12 -2.45
C ALA A 84 13.06 5.00 -1.58
N ILE A 85 14.39 4.84 -1.51
CA ILE A 85 15.02 3.85 -0.63
C ILE A 85 14.77 4.18 0.84
N VAL A 86 14.94 5.45 1.25
CA VAL A 86 14.70 5.87 2.63
C VAL A 86 13.24 5.63 3.05
N TRP A 87 12.29 6.12 2.26
CA TRP A 87 10.86 5.95 2.55
C TRP A 87 10.40 4.51 2.42
N GLY A 88 10.95 3.76 1.46
CA GLY A 88 10.68 2.33 1.28
C GLY A 88 11.14 1.51 2.49
N SER A 89 12.33 1.79 3.02
CA SER A 89 12.83 1.16 4.25
C SER A 89 11.98 1.49 5.47
N LEU A 90 11.62 2.77 5.65
CA LEU A 90 10.77 3.20 6.76
C LEU A 90 9.38 2.53 6.68
N ALA A 91 8.77 2.50 5.50
CA ALA A 91 7.49 1.84 5.27
C ALA A 91 7.59 0.32 5.46
N ALA A 92 8.68 -0.33 5.04
CA ALA A 92 8.90 -1.75 5.26
C ALA A 92 9.07 -2.10 6.76
N ILE A 93 9.78 -1.27 7.53
CA ILE A 93 9.92 -1.43 8.99
C ILE A 93 8.57 -1.25 9.68
N HIS A 94 7.84 -0.19 9.33
CA HIS A 94 6.51 0.07 9.88
C HIS A 94 5.51 -1.04 9.49
N GLY A 95 5.69 -1.62 8.30
CA GLY A 95 4.91 -2.72 7.75
C GLY A 95 5.28 -4.11 8.25
N VAL A 96 6.17 -4.24 9.23
CA VAL A 96 6.39 -5.54 9.92
C VAL A 96 5.10 -6.02 10.57
N ILE A 97 4.26 -5.08 11.03
CA ILE A 97 2.88 -5.35 11.43
C ILE A 97 2.03 -5.31 10.15
N PRO A 98 1.38 -6.41 9.72
CA PRO A 98 0.67 -6.47 8.44
C PRO A 98 -0.41 -5.40 8.28
N GLU A 99 -1.10 -5.00 9.35
CA GLU A 99 -2.11 -3.93 9.32
C GLU A 99 -1.57 -2.57 8.88
N HIS A 100 -0.25 -2.38 8.97
CA HIS A 100 0.44 -1.14 8.64
C HIS A 100 1.33 -1.24 7.40
N ALA A 101 1.40 -2.42 6.77
CA ALA A 101 2.20 -2.62 5.57
C ALA A 101 1.61 -1.87 4.38
N SER A 102 2.49 -1.47 3.43
CA SER A 102 2.11 -0.81 2.18
C SER A 102 1.11 -1.62 1.34
N SER A 103 1.32 -2.93 1.28
CA SER A 103 0.39 -3.90 0.72
C SER A 103 0.23 -5.08 1.67
N VAL A 104 -0.97 -5.65 1.70
CA VAL A 104 -1.33 -6.74 2.62
C VAL A 104 -1.97 -7.88 1.84
N CYS A 105 -1.52 -9.10 2.14
CA CYS A 105 -2.11 -10.33 1.66
C CYS A 105 -3.04 -10.91 2.73
N TYR A 106 -4.35 -10.89 2.45
CA TYR A 106 -5.39 -11.36 3.35
C TYR A 106 -5.79 -12.80 3.02
N TYR A 107 -5.81 -13.65 4.04
CA TYR A 107 -6.40 -14.97 3.98
C TYR A 107 -7.80 -14.88 4.56
N VAL A 108 -8.80 -15.25 3.75
CA VAL A 108 -10.21 -15.05 4.05
C VAL A 108 -10.93 -16.38 4.01
N GLN A 109 -11.79 -16.63 5.00
CA GLN A 109 -12.63 -17.82 5.10
C GLN A 109 -14.08 -17.45 5.41
N ARG A 110 -14.99 -18.35 5.02
CA ARG A 110 -16.42 -18.20 5.32
C ARG A 110 -16.68 -18.59 6.77
N ILE A 111 -17.40 -17.73 7.48
CA ILE A 111 -17.90 -18.01 8.82
C ILE A 111 -19.31 -18.60 8.65
N GLN A 112 -19.61 -19.64 9.44
CA GLN A 112 -20.93 -20.28 9.46
C GLN A 112 -22.01 -19.33 10.01
#